data_AF-A0A7K2CUZ1-F1
#
_entry.id   AF-A0A7K2CUZ1-F1
#
_cell.length_a   1.000
_cell.length_b   1.000
_cell.length_c   1.000
_cell.angle_alpha   90.00
_cell.angle_beta   90.00
_cell.angle_gamma   90.00
#
_symmetry.space_group_name_H-M   'P 1'
#
loop_
_entity.id
_entity.type
_entity.pdbx_description
1 polymer ?
#
loop_
_entity_poly.entity_id
_entity_poly.type
_entity_poly.pdbx_seq_one_letter_code
_entity_poly.pdbx_strand_id
1 'polypeptide(L)'
;MAHEEPATVDVEVHRPGRPVGGEYPQIQLVARRAGVGANVHVVKEVGGEDAAPQRFEVTGFGQSLRRGEVVALRFKRELRQDIQRFRHEFVERRVVKLAQIHKVVLTSSRLPITKKGKTVSSSGSILGNSVVRVEDPGLLTGAERYYDDFTPEGTAYVTFVRSPMAHATIESVDTSEAEAMDGVLAVYTGENIGLPATAGFPMLPVFERPQIAGDRVLFVGDIVAAVVTETRELGMDAAEAVFVDYDPRPANADPERAMAEGAEVLWPQNEGGNLAFHTELGEDDGLAEAAHVAEVKMESQRLAAVPMEPNGILVEPGTPEGGMTVIFPSQAPIGLKDGFAGLFGLDGDNVRLIAPAVGGGFGAKTGLYPEYLVAAKAALELGRPVKWTES
;
A
#
# COMPACT_ATOMS: atom_id res chain seq x y z
N MET A 1 -23.63 0.47 -47.91
CA MET A 1 -24.64 0.96 -46.95
C MET A 1 -24.57 2.48 -46.96
N ALA A 2 -25.71 3.15 -47.09
CA ALA A 2 -25.79 4.61 -47.21
C ALA A 2 -25.20 5.31 -45.98
N HIS A 3 -24.47 6.41 -46.18
CA HIS A 3 -24.12 7.33 -45.10
C HIS A 3 -25.42 8.02 -44.64
N GLU A 4 -25.89 7.71 -43.44
CA GLU A 4 -26.94 8.51 -42.78
C GLU A 4 -26.32 9.82 -42.29
N GLU A 5 -26.99 10.94 -42.60
CA GLU A 5 -26.64 12.26 -42.09
C GLU A 5 -26.69 12.29 -40.55
N PRO A 6 -25.78 13.03 -39.88
CA PRO A 6 -25.80 13.16 -38.43
C PRO A 6 -27.10 13.80 -37.94
N ALA A 7 -27.72 13.18 -36.93
CA ALA A 7 -28.92 13.71 -36.30
C ALA A 7 -28.61 15.04 -35.59
N THR A 8 -29.17 16.14 -36.10
CA THR A 8 -29.02 17.47 -35.49
C THR A 8 -30.08 17.66 -34.39
N VAL A 9 -29.68 18.13 -33.20
CA VAL A 9 -30.60 18.48 -32.10
C VAL A 9 -30.52 19.98 -31.84
N ASP A 10 -31.66 20.66 -31.96
CA ASP A 10 -31.75 22.08 -31.64
C ASP A 10 -31.73 22.29 -30.12
N VAL A 11 -30.85 23.16 -29.65
CA VAL A 11 -30.70 23.54 -28.24
C VAL A 11 -30.83 25.04 -28.07
N GLU A 12 -31.39 25.46 -26.93
CA GLU A 12 -31.46 26.86 -26.54
C GLU A 12 -30.42 27.17 -25.46
N VAL A 13 -29.67 28.26 -25.65
CA VAL A 13 -28.59 28.69 -24.75
C VAL A 13 -29.11 29.77 -23.82
N HIS A 14 -29.17 29.49 -22.51
CA HIS A 14 -29.53 30.50 -21.52
C HIS A 14 -28.29 31.24 -21.02
N ARG A 15 -28.37 32.58 -20.93
CA ARG A 15 -27.27 33.40 -20.38
C ARG A 15 -27.08 33.10 -18.88
N PRO A 16 -25.85 32.90 -18.39
CA PRO A 16 -25.62 32.78 -16.97
C PRO A 16 -25.94 34.10 -16.26
N GLY A 17 -26.58 34.03 -15.08
CA GLY A 17 -26.70 35.15 -14.16
C GLY A 17 -25.33 35.57 -13.59
N ARG A 18 -25.25 36.74 -12.95
CA ARG A 18 -24.02 37.17 -12.25
C ARG A 18 -23.64 36.14 -11.17
N PRO A 19 -22.40 35.65 -11.11
CA PRO A 19 -21.99 34.66 -10.12
C PRO A 19 -22.05 35.26 -8.71
N VAL A 20 -22.67 34.53 -7.78
CA VAL A 20 -22.68 34.84 -6.34
C VAL A 20 -21.88 33.74 -5.65
N GLY A 21 -20.86 34.09 -4.87
CA GLY A 21 -20.16 33.11 -4.00
C GLY A 21 -19.02 32.29 -4.64
N GLY A 22 -18.25 32.84 -5.58
CA GLY A 22 -17.03 32.16 -6.09
C GLY A 22 -17.28 30.97 -7.02
N GLU A 23 -18.54 30.67 -7.34
CA GLU A 23 -18.91 29.69 -8.35
C GLU A 23 -18.75 30.27 -9.77
N TYR A 24 -18.18 29.47 -10.66
CA TYR A 24 -17.94 29.85 -12.06
C TYR A 24 -19.25 29.85 -12.87
N PRO A 25 -19.41 30.76 -13.86
CA PRO A 25 -20.61 30.82 -14.69
C PRO A 25 -20.79 29.51 -15.48
N GLN A 26 -21.94 28.85 -15.29
CA GLN A 26 -22.32 27.64 -16.03
C GLN A 26 -23.24 28.01 -17.20
N ILE A 27 -22.94 27.50 -18.39
CA ILE A 27 -23.83 27.60 -19.54
C ILE A 27 -24.81 26.43 -19.47
N GLN A 28 -26.11 26.75 -19.45
CA GLN A 28 -27.19 25.77 -19.47
C GLN A 28 -27.69 25.62 -20.90
N LEU A 29 -27.70 24.39 -21.40
CA LEU A 29 -28.34 24.02 -22.66
C LEU A 29 -29.64 23.28 -22.37
N VAL A 30 -30.72 23.69 -23.03
CA VAL A 30 -32.03 23.02 -22.95
C VAL A 30 -32.35 22.37 -24.30
N ALA A 31 -32.55 21.05 -24.30
CA ALA A 31 -32.86 20.30 -25.52
C ALA A 31 -34.33 20.51 -25.96
N ARG A 32 -34.56 21.03 -27.18
CA ARG A 32 -35.93 21.26 -27.69
C ARG A 32 -36.56 20.02 -28.33
N ARG A 33 -35.77 19.00 -28.72
CA ARG A 33 -36.22 17.70 -29.26
C ARG A 33 -35.43 16.54 -28.64
N ALA A 34 -36.08 15.41 -28.39
CA ALA A 34 -35.44 14.21 -27.85
C ALA A 34 -34.77 13.40 -28.97
N GLY A 35 -33.53 12.93 -28.75
CA GLY A 35 -32.77 12.09 -29.68
C GLY A 35 -32.15 10.88 -28.97
N VAL A 36 -32.12 9.74 -29.65
CA VAL A 36 -31.62 8.46 -29.11
C VAL A 36 -30.10 8.45 -29.07
N GLY A 37 -29.54 8.16 -27.88
CA GLY A 37 -28.15 7.76 -27.61
C GLY A 37 -27.07 8.31 -28.54
N ALA A 38 -26.56 9.51 -28.25
CA ALA A 38 -25.43 10.09 -28.96
C ALA A 38 -24.38 10.64 -27.99
N ASN A 39 -23.10 10.54 -28.36
CA ASN A 39 -22.02 11.28 -27.71
C ASN A 39 -22.13 12.76 -28.12
N VAL A 40 -21.99 13.67 -27.16
CA VAL A 40 -22.16 15.11 -27.40
C VAL A 40 -20.83 15.75 -27.79
N HIS A 41 -20.71 16.20 -29.04
CA HIS A 41 -19.63 17.06 -29.48
C HIS A 41 -20.18 18.47 -29.69
N VAL A 42 -19.63 19.48 -29.02
CA VAL A 42 -20.02 20.87 -29.25
C VAL A 42 -19.12 21.45 -30.33
N VAL A 43 -19.66 21.68 -31.52
CA VAL A 43 -18.98 22.42 -32.60
C VAL A 43 -19.59 23.81 -32.68
N LYS A 44 -18.75 24.84 -32.58
CA LYS A 44 -19.16 26.24 -32.69
C LYS A 44 -19.36 26.58 -34.17
N GLU A 45 -20.54 27.06 -34.55
CA GLU A 45 -20.71 27.85 -35.77
C GLU A 45 -20.86 29.32 -35.33
N VAL A 46 -19.81 30.10 -35.50
CA VAL A 46 -19.88 31.56 -35.35
C VAL A 46 -20.25 32.08 -36.72
N GLY A 47 -21.25 32.94 -36.83
CA GLY A 47 -21.37 33.78 -38.01
C GLY A 47 -20.10 34.62 -38.12
N GLY A 48 -19.21 34.25 -39.05
CA GLY A 48 -17.88 34.80 -39.22
C GLY A 48 -16.90 33.68 -39.59
N GLU A 49 -16.48 33.67 -40.85
CA GLU A 49 -15.46 32.78 -41.40
C GLU A 49 -14.20 32.81 -40.50
N ASP A 50 -13.61 31.64 -40.24
CA ASP A 50 -12.34 31.43 -39.51
C ASP A 50 -12.32 31.47 -37.96
N ALA A 51 -13.15 30.66 -37.30
CA ALA A 51 -12.88 30.26 -35.91
C ALA A 51 -12.61 28.75 -35.77
N ALA A 52 -11.44 28.39 -35.26
CA ALA A 52 -11.07 26.99 -34.99
C ALA A 52 -12.02 26.32 -33.98
N PRO A 53 -12.38 25.03 -34.17
CA PRO A 53 -13.33 24.33 -33.31
C PRO A 53 -12.78 24.16 -31.89
N GLN A 54 -13.50 24.66 -30.88
CA GLN A 54 -13.18 24.42 -29.47
C GLN A 54 -13.93 23.19 -28.95
N ARG A 55 -13.22 22.25 -28.31
CA ARG A 55 -13.79 21.03 -27.74
C ARG A 55 -14.22 21.26 -26.28
N PHE A 56 -15.47 20.93 -25.97
CA PHE A 56 -16.03 20.94 -24.62
C PHE A 56 -16.20 19.52 -24.12
N GLU A 57 -16.24 19.34 -22.80
CA GLU A 57 -16.56 18.05 -22.17
C GLU A 57 -17.92 18.17 -21.48
N VAL A 58 -18.84 17.28 -21.83
CA VAL A 58 -20.19 17.28 -21.27
C VAL A 58 -20.20 16.34 -20.08
N THR A 59 -20.44 16.87 -18.89
CA THR A 59 -20.66 16.05 -17.70
C THR A 59 -22.08 15.50 -17.74
N GLY A 60 -22.19 14.21 -18.09
CA GLY A 60 -23.43 13.47 -18.28
C GLY A 60 -23.19 12.26 -19.17
N PHE A 61 -22.25 11.38 -18.79
CA PHE A 61 -21.89 10.21 -19.58
C PHE A 61 -23.06 9.21 -19.62
N GLY A 62 -23.51 8.87 -20.82
CA GLY A 62 -24.28 7.64 -21.07
C GLY A 62 -25.80 7.69 -20.87
N GLN A 63 -26.46 8.86 -20.83
CA GLN A 63 -27.94 8.91 -20.75
C GLN A 63 -28.59 9.65 -21.94
N SER A 64 -29.73 9.11 -22.38
CA SER A 64 -30.58 9.71 -23.41
C SER A 64 -31.18 11.03 -22.92
N LEU A 65 -30.95 12.13 -23.63
CA LEU A 65 -31.52 13.44 -23.27
C LEU A 65 -33.01 13.50 -23.58
N ARG A 66 -33.82 13.81 -22.58
CA ARG A 66 -35.26 14.06 -22.74
C ARG A 66 -35.49 15.51 -23.17
N ARG A 67 -36.60 15.75 -23.88
CA ARG A 67 -37.03 17.10 -24.23
C ARG A 67 -37.25 17.93 -22.96
N GLY A 68 -36.59 19.09 -22.86
CA GLY A 68 -36.65 19.98 -21.69
C GLY A 68 -35.59 19.70 -20.61
N GLU A 69 -34.72 18.70 -20.79
CA GLU A 69 -33.65 18.40 -19.84
C GLU A 69 -32.50 19.42 -19.95
N VAL A 70 -32.01 19.88 -18.79
CA VAL A 70 -30.96 20.91 -18.69
C VAL A 70 -29.61 20.22 -18.48
N VAL A 71 -28.65 20.49 -19.37
CA VAL A 71 -27.30 19.94 -19.26
C VAL A 71 -26.30 21.06 -19.02
N ALA A 72 -25.41 20.86 -18.04
CA ALA A 72 -24.31 21.77 -17.74
C ALA A 72 -23.05 21.38 -18.52
N LEU A 73 -22.51 22.31 -19.30
CA LEU A 73 -21.21 22.14 -19.96
C LEU A 73 -20.08 22.59 -19.03
N ARG A 74 -19.03 21.79 -18.89
CA ARG A 74 -17.81 22.17 -18.14
C ARG A 74 -16.61 22.23 -19.09
N PHE A 75 -15.70 23.17 -18.83
CA PHE A 75 -14.44 23.26 -19.57
C PHE A 75 -13.50 22.10 -19.17
N LYS A 76 -12.80 21.54 -20.16
CA LYS A 76 -11.72 20.57 -19.94
C LYS A 76 -10.63 21.14 -19.04
N ARG A 77 -9.97 20.24 -18.30
CA ARG A 77 -8.98 20.54 -17.26
C ARG A 77 -7.82 21.42 -17.74
N GLU A 78 -7.41 21.28 -19.00
CA GLU A 78 -6.32 22.06 -19.63
C GLU A 78 -6.65 23.57 -19.71
N LEU A 79 -7.91 23.95 -19.93
CA LEU A 79 -8.32 25.35 -19.97
C LEU A 79 -8.46 25.98 -18.56
N ARG A 80 -8.56 25.16 -17.51
CA ARG A 80 -8.72 25.64 -16.11
C ARG A 80 -7.43 26.28 -15.60
N GLN A 81 -6.28 25.82 -16.05
CA GLN A 81 -4.98 26.36 -15.66
C GLN A 81 -4.74 27.74 -16.29
N ASP A 82 -5.16 27.94 -17.55
CA ASP A 82 -5.06 29.25 -18.21
C ASP A 82 -5.99 30.31 -17.61
N ILE A 83 -7.19 29.92 -17.17
CA ILE A 83 -8.18 30.82 -16.54
C ILE A 83 -7.75 31.26 -15.14
N GLN A 84 -7.05 30.41 -14.38
CA GLN A 84 -6.51 30.80 -13.07
C GLN A 84 -5.41 31.87 -13.18
N ARG A 85 -4.71 31.96 -14.32
CA ARG A 85 -3.63 32.95 -14.54
C ARG A 85 -4.11 34.35 -14.95
N PHE A 86 -5.32 34.52 -15.48
CA PHE A 86 -5.81 35.82 -15.98
C PHE A 86 -7.19 36.18 -15.41
N ARG A 87 -7.23 37.21 -14.54
CA ARG A 87 -8.45 37.64 -13.84
C ARG A 87 -9.36 38.54 -14.70
N HIS A 88 -10.67 38.28 -14.58
CA HIS A 88 -11.85 39.04 -15.03
C HIS A 88 -12.02 39.36 -16.53
N GLU A 89 -11.08 40.04 -17.18
CA GLU A 89 -11.33 40.60 -18.53
C GLU A 89 -11.39 39.51 -19.63
N PHE A 90 -10.56 38.46 -19.47
CA PHE A 90 -10.53 37.31 -20.38
C PHE A 90 -11.78 36.43 -20.23
N VAL A 91 -12.31 36.32 -18.99
CA VAL A 91 -13.52 35.56 -18.66
C VAL A 91 -14.74 36.24 -19.28
N GLU A 92 -14.89 37.56 -19.14
CA GLU A 92 -16.00 38.29 -19.75
C GLU A 92 -16.00 38.21 -21.29
N ARG A 93 -14.85 38.44 -21.95
CA ARG A 93 -14.76 38.34 -23.43
C ARG A 93 -15.11 36.96 -23.96
N ARG A 94 -14.73 35.88 -23.27
CA ARG A 94 -15.09 34.50 -23.66
C ARG A 94 -16.56 34.18 -23.39
N VAL A 95 -17.12 34.61 -22.26
CA VAL A 95 -18.55 34.45 -21.94
C VAL A 95 -19.43 35.15 -22.98
N VAL A 96 -19.05 36.36 -23.42
CA VAL A 96 -19.76 37.09 -24.48
C VAL A 96 -19.67 36.36 -25.84
N LYS A 97 -18.51 35.78 -26.20
CA LYS A 97 -18.34 34.95 -27.42
C LYS A 97 -19.12 33.63 -27.40
N LEU A 98 -19.51 33.14 -26.22
CA LEU A 98 -20.30 31.91 -26.01
C LEU A 98 -21.80 32.17 -26.06
N ALA A 99 -22.25 33.36 -25.66
CA ALA A 99 -23.64 33.80 -25.82
C ALA A 99 -24.06 33.98 -27.30
N GLN A 100 -23.12 33.83 -28.24
CA GLN A 100 -23.33 33.82 -29.69
C GLN A 100 -23.30 32.40 -30.28
N ILE A 101 -23.39 31.35 -29.46
CA ILE A 101 -23.59 29.98 -29.97
C ILE A 101 -25.05 29.85 -30.40
N HIS A 102 -25.28 29.70 -31.70
CA HIS A 102 -26.63 29.59 -32.26
C HIS A 102 -27.03 28.13 -32.58
N LYS A 103 -26.07 27.20 -32.61
CA LYS A 103 -26.29 25.79 -32.99
C LYS A 103 -25.26 24.87 -32.36
N VAL A 104 -25.67 23.67 -31.96
CA VAL A 104 -24.81 22.59 -31.45
C VAL A 104 -25.13 21.33 -32.26
N VAL A 105 -24.11 20.70 -32.85
CA VAL A 105 -24.29 19.52 -33.72
C VAL A 105 -23.80 18.26 -33.01
N LEU A 106 -24.70 17.33 -32.73
CA LEU A 106 -24.38 16.03 -32.12
C LEU A 106 -24.02 15.02 -33.21
N THR A 107 -22.92 14.29 -33.04
CA THR A 107 -22.54 13.20 -33.96
C THR A 107 -22.51 11.87 -33.20
N SER A 108 -23.31 10.90 -33.66
CA SER A 108 -23.26 9.53 -33.11
C SER A 108 -22.23 8.70 -33.89
N SER A 109 -21.14 8.30 -33.26
CA SER A 109 -20.37 7.15 -33.72
C SER A 109 -21.05 5.89 -33.19
N ARG A 110 -21.79 5.16 -34.05
CA ARG A 110 -22.44 3.89 -33.68
C ARG A 110 -21.39 2.87 -33.21
N LEU A 111 -21.54 2.35 -32.00
CA LEU A 111 -21.18 0.96 -31.69
C LEU A 111 -22.47 0.13 -31.81
N PRO A 112 -22.44 -1.06 -32.44
CA PRO A 112 -23.63 -1.89 -32.58
C PRO A 112 -24.01 -2.49 -31.23
N ILE A 113 -25.21 -2.20 -30.74
CA ILE A 113 -25.83 -2.94 -29.64
C ILE A 113 -26.55 -4.14 -30.27
N THR A 114 -26.04 -5.35 -30.04
CA THR A 114 -26.79 -6.59 -30.37
C THR A 114 -27.40 -7.22 -29.12
N LYS A 115 -28.71 -7.48 -29.24
CA LYS A 115 -29.54 -8.30 -28.35
C LYS A 115 -29.05 -9.76 -28.36
N LYS A 116 -29.17 -10.41 -27.19
CA LYS A 116 -29.01 -11.85 -26.86
C LYS A 116 -27.60 -12.29 -26.44
N GLY A 117 -27.33 -12.19 -25.13
CA GLY A 117 -26.88 -13.33 -24.32
C GLY A 117 -25.56 -14.01 -24.67
N LYS A 118 -24.64 -13.34 -25.35
CA LYS A 118 -23.23 -13.75 -25.43
C LYS A 118 -22.36 -12.52 -25.18
N THR A 119 -21.58 -12.56 -24.11
CA THR A 119 -20.53 -11.59 -23.84
C THR A 119 -19.50 -11.72 -24.95
N VAL A 120 -19.62 -10.87 -25.97
CA VAL A 120 -18.52 -10.67 -26.91
C VAL A 120 -17.47 -9.92 -26.10
N SER A 121 -16.41 -10.61 -25.69
CA SER A 121 -15.15 -9.96 -25.36
C SER A 121 -14.82 -9.09 -26.56
N SER A 122 -15.07 -7.78 -26.46
CA SER A 122 -14.52 -6.85 -27.43
C SER A 122 -13.00 -7.02 -27.32
N SER A 123 -12.40 -7.61 -28.36
CA SER A 123 -10.97 -7.73 -28.56
C SER A 123 -10.36 -6.34 -28.76
N GLY A 124 -10.52 -5.47 -27.77
CA GLY A 124 -9.83 -4.21 -27.62
C GLY A 124 -8.56 -4.45 -26.81
N SER A 125 -7.51 -3.68 -27.13
CA SER A 125 -6.29 -3.69 -26.33
C SER A 125 -6.62 -3.45 -24.86
N ILE A 126 -6.08 -4.30 -23.97
CA ILE A 126 -6.14 -4.07 -22.51
C ILE A 126 -5.34 -2.81 -22.11
N LEU A 127 -4.44 -2.34 -22.98
CA LEU A 127 -3.57 -1.20 -22.71
C LEU A 127 -4.36 0.12 -22.82
N GLY A 128 -4.40 0.87 -21.71
CA GLY A 128 -4.98 2.22 -21.63
C GLY A 128 -6.50 2.27 -21.49
N ASN A 129 -7.19 1.12 -21.45
CA ASN A 129 -8.64 1.05 -21.29
C ASN A 129 -9.04 0.71 -19.85
N SER A 130 -10.17 1.25 -19.40
CA SER A 130 -10.80 0.81 -18.16
C SER A 130 -11.36 -0.61 -18.35
N VAL A 131 -10.82 -1.58 -17.61
CA VAL A 131 -11.27 -2.98 -17.61
C VAL A 131 -11.75 -3.39 -16.22
N VAL A 132 -12.65 -4.37 -16.16
CA VAL A 132 -13.07 -4.96 -14.89
C VAL A 132 -11.96 -5.87 -14.39
N ARG A 133 -11.67 -5.83 -13.08
CA ARG A 133 -10.61 -6.64 -12.48
C ARG A 133 -11.03 -8.11 -12.44
N VAL A 134 -10.07 -9.00 -12.68
CA VAL A 134 -10.32 -10.45 -12.64
C VAL A 134 -10.38 -10.98 -11.21
N GLU A 135 -9.79 -10.24 -10.27
CA GLU A 135 -9.71 -10.52 -8.85
C GLU A 135 -10.99 -10.15 -8.09
N ASP A 136 -11.80 -9.22 -8.64
CA ASP A 136 -13.01 -8.68 -7.97
C ASP A 136 -14.00 -9.76 -7.53
N PRO A 137 -14.38 -10.76 -8.35
CA PRO A 137 -15.40 -11.72 -7.95
C PRO A 137 -15.03 -12.49 -6.68
N GLY A 138 -13.77 -12.91 -6.53
CA GLY A 138 -13.32 -13.65 -5.35
C GLY A 138 -13.21 -12.74 -4.12
N LEU A 139 -12.65 -11.54 -4.28
CA LEU A 139 -12.52 -10.56 -3.18
C LEU A 139 -13.88 -10.08 -2.65
N LEU A 140 -14.84 -9.83 -3.54
CA LEU A 140 -16.17 -9.32 -3.17
C LEU A 140 -17.06 -10.38 -2.50
N THR A 141 -16.81 -11.65 -2.77
CA THR A 141 -17.59 -12.77 -2.23
C THR A 141 -16.95 -13.43 -1.01
N GLY A 142 -15.72 -13.03 -0.66
CA GLY A 142 -14.92 -13.69 0.38
C GLY A 142 -14.42 -15.08 -0.02
N ALA A 143 -14.33 -15.37 -1.33
CA ALA A 143 -13.81 -16.64 -1.82
C ALA A 143 -12.28 -16.63 -2.00
N GLU A 144 -11.67 -15.45 -2.16
CA GLU A 144 -10.22 -15.32 -2.07
C GLU A 144 -9.76 -15.58 -0.63
N ARG A 145 -8.60 -16.22 -0.50
CA ARG A 145 -8.03 -16.58 0.79
C ARG A 145 -6.76 -15.80 1.06
N TYR A 146 -6.67 -15.26 2.26
CA TYR A 146 -5.51 -14.66 2.88
C TYR A 146 -4.79 -15.69 3.74
N TYR A 147 -3.56 -15.42 4.18
CA TYR A 147 -2.78 -16.44 4.91
C TYR A 147 -3.48 -16.90 6.19
N ASP A 148 -4.17 -16.00 6.91
CA ASP A 148 -4.81 -16.32 8.18
C ASP A 148 -6.09 -17.16 8.00
N ASP A 149 -6.65 -17.21 6.79
CA ASP A 149 -7.78 -18.10 6.47
C ASP A 149 -7.37 -19.59 6.45
N PHE A 150 -6.06 -19.90 6.49
CA PHE A 150 -5.53 -21.26 6.55
C PHE A 150 -5.32 -21.67 8.00
N THR A 151 -6.04 -22.69 8.45
CA THR A 151 -5.84 -23.31 9.77
C THR A 151 -5.92 -24.82 9.64
N PRO A 152 -4.82 -25.49 9.25
CA PRO A 152 -4.73 -26.94 9.26
C PRO A 152 -5.10 -27.52 10.63
N GLU A 153 -5.57 -28.77 10.65
CA GLU A 153 -5.85 -29.46 11.90
C GLU A 153 -4.57 -29.58 12.75
N GLY A 154 -4.71 -29.36 14.06
CA GLY A 154 -3.56 -29.37 14.97
C GLY A 154 -2.66 -28.15 14.85
N THR A 155 -3.09 -27.04 14.24
CA THR A 155 -2.34 -25.79 14.28
C THR A 155 -2.11 -25.31 15.72
N ALA A 156 -0.85 -25.06 16.08
CA ALA A 156 -0.45 -24.36 17.29
C ALA A 156 -0.21 -22.86 16.99
N TYR A 157 -0.17 -22.03 18.02
CA TYR A 157 -0.13 -20.57 17.89
C TYR A 157 1.06 -20.00 18.66
N VAL A 158 1.78 -19.05 18.06
CA VAL A 158 2.86 -18.32 18.75
C VAL A 158 2.34 -16.98 19.24
N THR A 159 2.62 -16.66 20.50
CA THR A 159 2.44 -15.32 21.08
C THR A 159 3.78 -14.80 21.56
N PHE A 160 4.15 -13.58 21.14
CA PHE A 160 5.42 -12.98 21.50
C PHE A 160 5.28 -12.09 22.71
N VAL A 161 6.15 -12.28 23.70
CA VAL A 161 6.34 -11.35 24.82
C VAL A 161 7.28 -10.25 24.33
N ARG A 162 6.82 -9.01 24.40
CA ARG A 162 7.54 -7.85 23.86
C ARG A 162 7.95 -6.89 24.95
N SER A 163 9.14 -6.32 24.80
CA SER A 163 9.69 -5.40 25.78
C SER A 163 8.92 -4.08 25.82
N PRO A 164 8.55 -3.60 27.02
CA PRO A 164 8.05 -2.24 27.19
C PRO A 164 9.20 -1.21 27.23
N MET A 165 10.46 -1.64 27.29
CA MET A 165 11.63 -0.78 27.46
C MET A 165 12.22 -0.36 26.12
N ALA A 166 12.62 0.91 26.00
CA ALA A 166 13.31 1.41 24.82
C ALA A 166 14.78 0.99 24.78
N HIS A 167 15.40 0.80 25.95
CA HIS A 167 16.76 0.29 26.09
C HIS A 167 16.93 -0.22 27.53
N ALA A 168 17.32 -1.49 27.69
CA ALA A 168 17.58 -2.09 29.00
C ALA A 168 18.49 -3.30 28.85
N THR A 169 19.25 -3.61 29.90
CA THR A 169 19.83 -4.95 30.07
C THR A 169 18.72 -5.88 30.59
N ILE A 170 18.69 -7.10 30.09
CA ILE A 170 17.80 -8.16 30.61
C ILE A 170 18.57 -8.88 31.71
N GLU A 171 18.11 -8.78 32.95
CA GLU A 171 18.73 -9.49 34.08
C GLU A 171 18.27 -10.95 34.14
N SER A 172 16.98 -11.20 33.87
CA SER A 172 16.42 -12.56 33.79
C SER A 172 15.10 -12.61 33.02
N VAL A 173 14.76 -13.79 32.51
CA VAL A 173 13.46 -14.13 31.92
C VAL A 173 12.95 -15.39 32.60
N ASP A 174 11.89 -15.29 33.40
CA ASP A 174 11.24 -16.42 34.06
C ASP A 174 10.02 -16.87 33.23
N THR A 175 10.11 -18.09 32.71
CA THR A 175 9.08 -18.74 31.88
C THR A 175 8.33 -19.83 32.63
N SER A 176 8.67 -20.09 33.90
CA SER A 176 8.25 -21.30 34.62
C SER A 176 6.73 -21.40 34.81
N GLU A 177 6.05 -20.28 35.05
CA GLU A 177 4.58 -20.26 35.16
C GLU A 177 3.92 -20.54 33.81
N ALA A 178 4.39 -19.91 32.73
CA ALA A 178 3.90 -20.16 31.38
C ALA A 178 4.11 -21.62 30.95
N GLU A 179 5.30 -22.19 31.18
CA GLU A 179 5.61 -23.58 30.86
C GLU A 179 4.74 -24.60 31.61
N ALA A 180 4.27 -24.24 32.80
CA ALA A 180 3.41 -25.09 33.63
C ALA A 180 1.93 -25.07 33.22
N MET A 181 1.52 -24.16 32.32
CA MET A 181 0.12 -24.05 31.90
C MET A 181 -0.28 -25.18 30.93
N ASP A 182 -1.41 -25.82 31.21
CA ASP A 182 -1.98 -26.86 30.34
C ASP A 182 -2.25 -26.31 28.93
N GLY A 183 -1.67 -26.94 27.91
CA GLY A 183 -1.81 -26.53 26.50
C GLY A 183 -0.70 -25.61 25.99
N VAL A 184 0.30 -25.28 26.83
CA VAL A 184 1.57 -24.70 26.38
C VAL A 184 2.47 -25.82 25.87
N LEU A 185 2.98 -25.66 24.65
CA LEU A 185 3.74 -26.67 23.91
C LEU A 185 5.25 -26.40 23.94
N ALA A 186 5.63 -25.13 23.93
CA ALA A 186 7.02 -24.69 24.01
C ALA A 186 7.09 -23.22 24.45
N VAL A 187 8.19 -22.85 25.10
CA VAL A 187 8.55 -21.44 25.35
C VAL A 187 9.98 -21.22 24.88
N TYR A 188 10.16 -20.16 24.08
CA TYR A 188 11.45 -19.77 23.55
C TYR A 188 11.92 -18.46 24.17
N THR A 189 13.19 -18.41 24.55
CA THR A 189 13.91 -17.22 25.03
C THR A 189 15.18 -17.05 24.20
N GLY A 190 15.92 -15.96 24.43
CA GLY A 190 17.24 -15.77 23.82
C GLY A 190 18.23 -16.92 24.12
N GLU A 191 18.03 -17.66 25.21
CA GLU A 191 18.93 -18.74 25.63
C GLU A 191 18.73 -20.05 24.85
N ASN A 192 17.48 -20.37 24.48
CA ASN A 192 17.14 -21.67 23.91
C ASN A 192 16.71 -21.62 22.43
N ILE A 193 16.47 -20.42 21.85
CA ILE A 193 15.94 -20.30 20.49
C ILE A 193 16.87 -20.91 19.43
N GLY A 194 18.18 -20.84 19.65
CA GLY A 194 19.18 -21.50 18.81
C GLY A 194 19.20 -21.03 17.34
N LEU A 195 18.57 -19.91 17.03
CA LEU A 195 18.56 -19.29 15.69
C LEU A 195 19.70 -18.25 15.57
N PRO A 196 20.35 -18.14 14.41
CA PRO A 196 21.37 -17.14 14.20
C PRO A 196 20.78 -15.72 14.23
N ALA A 197 21.60 -14.75 14.66
CA ALA A 197 21.28 -13.34 14.49
C ALA A 197 21.21 -12.98 13.00
N THR A 198 20.40 -11.98 12.67
CA THR A 198 20.26 -11.49 11.29
C THR A 198 20.31 -9.96 11.24
N ALA A 199 20.94 -9.43 10.20
CA ALA A 199 20.91 -8.01 9.91
C ALA A 199 19.64 -7.65 9.14
N GLY A 200 18.98 -6.55 9.52
CA GLY A 200 17.82 -6.04 8.79
C GLY A 200 18.18 -5.56 7.37
N PHE A 201 19.45 -5.19 7.16
CA PHE A 201 20.01 -4.82 5.87
C PHE A 201 21.24 -5.71 5.58
N PRO A 202 21.22 -6.57 4.54
CA PRO A 202 22.33 -7.48 4.25
C PRO A 202 23.67 -6.80 3.99
N MET A 203 23.66 -5.55 3.50
CA MET A 203 24.87 -4.74 3.30
C MET A 203 25.48 -4.20 4.61
N LEU A 204 24.81 -4.39 5.75
CA LEU A 204 25.18 -3.86 7.06
C LEU A 204 25.21 -5.00 8.13
N PRO A 205 26.03 -6.04 7.93
CA PRO A 205 26.02 -7.24 8.76
C PRO A 205 26.43 -7.01 10.22
N VAL A 206 27.21 -5.94 10.49
CA VAL A 206 27.65 -5.59 11.85
C VAL A 206 26.49 -5.22 12.78
N PHE A 207 25.33 -4.85 12.21
CA PHE A 207 24.11 -4.48 12.93
C PHE A 207 23.10 -5.63 13.00
N GLU A 208 23.58 -6.87 13.03
CA GLU A 208 22.72 -8.03 13.28
C GLU A 208 22.08 -7.97 14.66
N ARG A 209 20.91 -8.60 14.77
CA ARG A 209 20.14 -8.74 16.00
C ARG A 209 19.69 -10.20 16.17
N PRO A 210 19.64 -10.73 17.39
CA PRO A 210 19.06 -12.04 17.63
C PRO A 210 17.56 -12.01 17.35
N GLN A 211 16.97 -13.18 17.10
CA GLN A 211 15.52 -13.28 16.82
C GLN A 211 14.67 -13.06 18.08
N ILE A 212 15.23 -13.40 19.24
CA ILE A 212 14.72 -13.10 20.57
C ILE A 212 15.89 -12.49 21.36
N ALA A 213 15.66 -11.34 21.98
CA ALA A 213 16.65 -10.63 22.79
C ALA A 213 17.24 -11.55 23.87
N GLY A 214 18.56 -11.50 24.02
CA GLY A 214 19.31 -12.27 25.01
C GLY A 214 19.73 -11.39 26.19
N ASP A 215 20.75 -10.56 26.00
CA ASP A 215 21.37 -9.74 27.03
C ASP A 215 20.72 -8.36 27.21
N ARG A 216 20.08 -7.84 26.16
CA ARG A 216 19.52 -6.48 26.15
C ARG A 216 18.41 -6.32 25.12
N VAL A 217 17.56 -5.34 25.37
CA VAL A 217 16.55 -4.85 24.43
C VAL A 217 16.93 -3.49 23.90
N LEU A 218 16.66 -3.22 22.62
CA LEU A 218 17.14 -2.01 21.94
C LEU A 218 16.03 -1.06 21.47
N PHE A 219 14.76 -1.45 21.64
CA PHE A 219 13.60 -0.64 21.29
C PHE A 219 12.33 -1.19 21.97
N VAL A 220 11.33 -0.33 22.14
CA VAL A 220 10.01 -0.78 22.60
C VAL A 220 9.42 -1.73 21.56
N GLY A 221 9.01 -2.92 21.99
CA GLY A 221 8.50 -3.97 21.11
C GLY A 221 9.51 -5.05 20.75
N ASP A 222 10.76 -4.96 21.23
CA ASP A 222 11.78 -6.00 21.06
C ASP A 222 11.29 -7.33 21.64
N ILE A 223 11.57 -8.45 20.99
CA ILE A 223 11.04 -9.76 21.39
C ILE A 223 11.90 -10.29 22.52
N VAL A 224 11.31 -10.65 23.66
CA VAL A 224 12.05 -11.21 24.82
C VAL A 224 11.72 -12.68 25.10
N ALA A 225 10.53 -13.12 24.69
CA ALA A 225 10.17 -14.53 24.68
C ALA A 225 9.09 -14.80 23.61
N ALA A 226 8.90 -16.07 23.28
CA ALA A 226 7.80 -16.54 22.45
C ALA A 226 7.18 -17.79 23.07
N VAL A 227 5.86 -17.77 23.28
CA VAL A 227 5.10 -18.88 23.87
C VAL A 227 4.29 -19.54 22.76
N VAL A 228 4.38 -20.87 22.66
CA VAL A 228 3.64 -21.67 21.68
C VAL A 228 2.55 -22.47 22.36
N THR A 229 1.30 -22.32 21.90
CA THR A 229 0.11 -22.86 22.58
C THR A 229 -0.82 -23.60 21.62
N GLU A 230 -1.67 -24.47 22.15
CA GLU A 230 -2.67 -25.20 21.35
C GLU A 230 -3.80 -24.29 20.82
N THR A 231 -4.07 -23.19 21.50
CA THR A 231 -5.09 -22.19 21.11
C THR A 231 -4.52 -20.79 21.15
N ARG A 232 -5.08 -19.89 20.32
CA ARG A 232 -4.61 -18.50 20.25
C ARG A 232 -4.87 -17.75 21.55
N GLU A 233 -6.03 -17.99 22.17
CA GLU A 233 -6.47 -17.33 23.37
C GLU A 233 -5.56 -17.67 24.56
N LEU A 234 -5.22 -18.95 24.72
CA LEU A 234 -4.27 -19.40 25.74
C LEU A 234 -2.89 -18.74 25.58
N GLY A 235 -2.49 -18.45 24.34
CA GLY A 235 -1.22 -17.79 24.06
C GLY A 235 -1.12 -16.40 24.69
N MET A 236 -2.24 -15.67 24.77
CA MET A 236 -2.28 -14.35 25.43
C MET A 236 -2.07 -14.50 26.94
N ASP A 237 -2.81 -15.41 27.57
CA ASP A 237 -2.70 -15.66 29.01
C ASP A 237 -1.30 -16.16 29.40
N ALA A 238 -0.75 -17.09 28.62
CA ALA A 238 0.57 -17.66 28.88
C ALA A 238 1.71 -16.67 28.61
N ALA A 239 1.56 -15.74 27.66
CA ALA A 239 2.52 -14.65 27.46
C ALA A 239 2.57 -13.69 28.64
N GLU A 240 1.43 -13.39 29.27
CA GLU A 240 1.36 -12.54 30.47
C GLU A 240 1.95 -13.23 31.72
N ALA A 241 2.09 -14.56 31.71
CA ALA A 241 2.73 -15.33 32.77
C ALA A 241 4.28 -15.35 32.67
N VAL A 242 4.86 -14.75 31.63
CA VAL A 242 6.32 -14.60 31.50
C VAL A 242 6.77 -13.33 32.20
N PHE A 243 7.67 -13.48 33.17
CA PHE A 243 8.24 -12.34 33.91
C PHE A 243 9.63 -12.01 33.38
N VAL A 244 9.87 -10.72 33.10
CA VAL A 244 11.17 -10.24 32.62
C VAL A 244 11.69 -9.17 33.55
N ASP A 245 12.90 -9.36 34.05
CA ASP A 245 13.59 -8.38 34.88
C ASP A 245 14.52 -7.51 34.02
N TYR A 246 14.35 -6.20 34.14
CA TYR A 246 15.04 -5.21 33.31
C TYR A 246 15.84 -4.26 34.20
N ASP A 247 17.09 -4.01 33.82
CA ASP A 247 17.87 -2.86 34.28
C ASP A 247 17.83 -1.76 33.20
N PRO A 248 16.99 -0.71 33.35
CA PRO A 248 16.80 0.29 32.30
C PRO A 248 18.06 1.10 32.03
N ARG A 249 18.33 1.33 30.73
CA ARG A 249 19.49 2.10 30.27
C ARG A 249 19.05 3.37 29.53
N PRO A 250 19.91 4.39 29.43
CA PRO A 250 19.59 5.58 28.64
C PRO A 250 19.25 5.21 27.20
N ALA A 251 18.05 5.59 26.75
CA ALA A 251 17.62 5.39 25.38
C ALA A 251 17.78 6.68 24.57
N ASN A 252 18.14 6.56 23.29
CA ASN A 252 18.24 7.69 22.38
C ASN A 252 17.66 7.35 21.01
N ALA A 253 16.60 8.06 20.61
CA ALA A 253 15.94 7.91 19.31
C ALA A 253 16.29 9.05 18.33
N ASP A 254 17.08 10.04 18.75
CA ASP A 254 17.48 11.18 17.95
C ASP A 254 18.81 10.88 17.22
N PRO A 255 18.82 10.84 15.88
CA PRO A 255 20.01 10.47 15.12
C PRO A 255 21.15 11.50 15.25
N GLU A 256 20.86 12.79 15.47
CA GLU A 256 21.91 13.81 15.67
C GLU A 256 22.55 13.64 17.06
N ARG A 257 21.74 13.40 18.09
CA ARG A 257 22.25 13.11 19.44
C ARG A 257 23.01 11.79 19.49
N ALA A 258 22.62 10.81 18.68
CA ALA A 258 23.32 9.52 18.60
C ALA A 258 24.75 9.68 18.07
N MET A 259 25.02 10.74 17.32
CA MET A 259 26.35 11.07 16.78
C MET A 259 27.17 12.01 17.69
N ALA A 260 26.62 12.47 18.81
CA ALA A 260 27.32 13.36 19.73
C ALA A 260 28.48 12.65 20.45
N GLU A 261 29.51 13.40 20.81
CA GLU A 261 30.62 12.89 21.63
C GLU A 261 30.10 12.35 22.98
N GLY A 262 30.52 11.14 23.34
CA GLY A 262 30.08 10.47 24.57
C GLY A 262 28.68 9.83 24.51
N ALA A 263 28.00 9.87 23.36
CA ALA A 263 26.78 9.10 23.15
C ALA A 263 27.05 7.60 23.33
N GLU A 264 26.09 6.89 23.91
CA GLU A 264 26.19 5.45 24.06
C GLU A 264 26.22 4.75 22.70
N VAL A 265 27.21 3.88 22.49
CA VAL A 265 27.36 3.10 21.27
C VAL A 265 26.64 1.76 21.43
N LEU A 266 25.58 1.56 20.65
CA LEU A 266 24.73 0.36 20.74
C LEU A 266 25.36 -0.89 20.09
N TRP A 267 26.28 -0.70 19.15
CA TRP A 267 27.06 -1.77 18.51
C TRP A 267 28.57 -1.49 18.68
N PRO A 268 29.17 -1.88 19.82
CA PRO A 268 30.58 -1.60 20.12
C PRO A 268 31.57 -2.17 19.09
N GLN A 269 31.17 -3.21 18.36
CA GLN A 269 31.95 -3.80 17.28
C GLN A 269 31.97 -2.94 16.00
N ASN A 270 31.12 -1.93 15.89
CA ASN A 270 31.15 -0.97 14.78
C ASN A 270 32.16 0.14 15.08
N GLU A 271 33.27 0.18 14.34
CA GLU A 271 34.31 1.19 14.51
C GLU A 271 33.79 2.62 14.31
N GLY A 272 32.73 2.80 13.50
CA GLY A 272 32.03 4.08 13.30
C GLY A 272 31.08 4.48 14.44
N GLY A 273 31.02 3.71 15.53
CA GLY A 273 30.11 3.98 16.65
C GLY A 273 28.64 3.82 16.24
N ASN A 274 27.85 4.88 16.36
CA ASN A 274 26.44 4.90 15.95
C ASN A 274 26.22 5.23 14.47
N LEU A 275 27.29 5.47 13.69
CA LEU A 275 27.18 5.67 12.25
C LEU A 275 26.96 4.34 11.54
N ALA A 276 25.76 4.13 10.99
CA ALA A 276 25.43 2.93 10.23
C ALA A 276 26.10 2.89 8.85
N PHE A 277 26.01 3.99 8.11
CA PHE A 277 26.55 4.14 6.76
C PHE A 277 26.67 5.61 6.39
N HIS A 278 27.64 5.94 5.55
CA HIS A 278 27.83 7.27 4.98
C HIS A 278 28.12 7.13 3.48
N THR A 279 27.45 7.95 2.67
CA THR A 279 27.70 8.04 1.23
C THR A 279 27.63 9.49 0.79
N GLU A 280 28.52 9.86 -0.10
CA GLU A 280 28.46 11.09 -0.86
C GLU A 280 28.00 10.77 -2.27
N LEU A 281 26.99 11.49 -2.76
CA LEU A 281 26.44 11.33 -4.09
C LEU A 281 26.49 12.68 -4.80
N GLY A 282 27.28 12.78 -5.87
CA GLY A 282 27.41 13.99 -6.69
C GLY A 282 28.85 14.46 -6.88
N GLU A 283 29.02 15.46 -7.75
CA GLU A 283 30.24 16.26 -7.90
C GLU A 283 30.01 17.66 -7.30
N ASP A 284 30.94 18.60 -7.50
CA ASP A 284 30.89 20.00 -7.05
C ASP A 284 29.47 20.61 -7.15
N ASP A 285 28.95 21.09 -6.01
CA ASP A 285 27.58 21.57 -5.87
C ASP A 285 27.33 22.94 -6.53
N GLY A 286 28.41 23.60 -7.01
CA GLY A 286 28.34 24.91 -7.67
C GLY A 286 27.86 26.04 -6.76
N LEU A 287 27.78 25.82 -5.44
CA LEU A 287 27.29 26.82 -4.48
C LEU A 287 28.27 27.97 -4.30
N ALA A 288 29.58 27.72 -4.46
CA ALA A 288 30.62 28.73 -4.24
C ALA A 288 30.53 29.93 -5.22
N GLU A 289 30.08 29.71 -6.45
CA GLU A 289 29.94 30.75 -7.48
C GLU A 289 28.49 31.26 -7.64
N ALA A 290 27.56 30.73 -6.85
CA ALA A 290 26.15 31.05 -6.99
C ALA A 290 25.83 32.50 -6.58
N ALA A 291 25.09 33.23 -7.42
CA ALA A 291 24.65 34.59 -7.11
C ALA A 291 23.71 34.65 -5.88
N HIS A 292 22.96 33.57 -5.63
CA HIS A 292 22.08 33.42 -4.48
C HIS A 292 22.08 31.96 -4.02
N VAL A 293 22.15 31.76 -2.70
CA VAL A 293 22.05 30.45 -2.04
C VAL A 293 20.89 30.49 -1.06
N ALA A 294 20.08 29.44 -1.04
CA ALA A 294 19.01 29.24 -0.07
C ALA A 294 19.16 27.85 0.56
N GLU A 295 19.13 27.80 1.88
CA GLU A 295 19.25 26.56 2.66
C GLU A 295 17.92 26.25 3.34
N VAL A 296 17.54 24.97 3.34
CA VAL A 296 16.35 24.50 4.04
C VAL A 296 16.63 23.14 4.68
N LYS A 297 16.33 23.02 5.98
CA LYS A 297 16.27 21.73 6.68
C LYS A 297 14.84 21.22 6.61
N MET A 298 14.64 20.07 5.97
CA MET A 298 13.34 19.38 5.91
C MET A 298 13.44 18.06 6.64
N GLU A 299 12.51 17.81 7.55
CA GLU A 299 12.35 16.50 8.20
C GLU A 299 11.29 15.69 7.46
N SER A 300 11.67 14.52 6.94
CA SER A 300 10.72 13.51 6.49
C SER A 300 10.46 12.56 7.65
N GLN A 301 9.33 12.75 8.34
CA GLN A 301 9.03 11.99 9.55
C GLN A 301 8.96 10.47 9.32
N ARG A 302 9.22 9.70 10.38
CA ARG A 302 9.01 8.25 10.38
C ARG A 302 7.52 7.95 10.23
N LEU A 303 7.16 7.12 9.24
CA LEU A 303 5.81 6.63 9.01
C LEU A 303 5.80 5.10 8.98
N ALA A 304 4.65 4.51 9.32
CA ALA A 304 4.39 3.10 9.13
C ALA A 304 3.50 2.90 7.89
N ALA A 305 3.66 1.77 7.20
CA ALA A 305 2.90 1.48 5.98
C ALA A 305 1.45 1.03 6.27
N VAL A 306 1.21 0.49 7.48
CA VAL A 306 -0.11 0.10 8.05
C VAL A 306 -1.04 -0.60 7.04
N PRO A 307 -0.62 -1.75 6.47
CA PRO A 307 -1.55 -2.58 5.69
C PRO A 307 -2.72 -3.04 6.56
N MET A 308 -3.91 -3.19 5.96
CA MET A 308 -5.10 -3.60 6.70
C MET A 308 -5.01 -5.05 7.15
N GLU A 309 -4.41 -5.93 6.34
CA GLU A 309 -4.01 -7.26 6.77
C GLU A 309 -2.67 -7.15 7.54
N PRO A 310 -2.59 -7.59 8.80
CA PRO A 310 -1.36 -7.59 9.58
C PRO A 310 -0.29 -8.54 8.99
N ASN A 311 0.95 -8.48 9.48
CA ASN A 311 1.89 -9.55 9.21
C ASN A 311 1.48 -10.84 9.92
N GLY A 312 2.04 -11.95 9.43
CA GLY A 312 1.87 -13.24 10.05
C GLY A 312 2.35 -14.36 9.15
N ILE A 313 2.23 -15.58 9.62
CA ILE A 313 2.79 -16.76 8.98
C ILE A 313 2.03 -17.99 9.46
N LEU A 314 1.81 -18.93 8.55
CA LEU A 314 1.50 -20.31 8.86
C LEU A 314 2.64 -21.16 8.31
N VAL A 315 3.25 -21.97 9.17
CA VAL A 315 4.28 -22.93 8.79
C VAL A 315 3.73 -24.32 8.97
N GLU A 316 3.68 -25.08 7.90
CA GLU A 316 3.40 -26.52 7.90
C GLU A 316 4.75 -27.25 7.78
N PRO A 317 5.17 -28.03 8.80
CA PRO A 317 6.41 -28.79 8.70
C PRO A 317 6.31 -29.84 7.59
N GLY A 318 7.45 -30.12 6.97
CA GLY A 318 7.59 -31.07 5.87
C GLY A 318 7.56 -32.53 6.32
N THR A 319 8.31 -33.38 5.62
CA THR A 319 8.40 -34.80 5.95
C THR A 319 9.34 -35.01 7.15
N PRO A 320 9.42 -36.22 7.74
CA PRO A 320 10.37 -36.52 8.81
C PRO A 320 11.84 -36.24 8.43
N GLU A 321 12.16 -36.23 7.14
CA GLU A 321 13.48 -35.87 6.59
C GLU A 321 13.73 -34.35 6.57
N GLY A 322 12.76 -33.53 6.97
CA GLY A 322 12.84 -32.08 7.09
C GLY A 322 12.01 -31.31 6.05
N GLY A 323 12.28 -30.01 5.96
CA GLY A 323 11.57 -29.10 5.06
C GLY A 323 10.31 -28.48 5.66
N MET A 324 9.69 -27.57 4.91
CA MET A 324 8.46 -26.89 5.34
C MET A 324 7.74 -26.20 4.18
N THR A 325 6.42 -26.04 4.33
CA THR A 325 5.62 -25.09 3.56
C THR A 325 5.28 -23.90 4.43
N VAL A 326 5.47 -22.70 3.91
CA VAL A 326 5.24 -21.44 4.61
C VAL A 326 4.24 -20.62 3.81
N ILE A 327 3.13 -20.25 4.44
CA ILE A 327 2.07 -19.44 3.88
C ILE A 327 2.03 -18.12 4.64
N PHE A 328 2.31 -17.01 3.97
CA PHE A 328 2.46 -15.71 4.61
C PHE A 328 2.20 -14.56 3.62
N PRO A 329 1.79 -13.38 4.08
CA PRO A 329 1.50 -12.28 3.20
C PRO A 329 2.82 -11.60 2.79
N SER A 330 3.34 -11.94 1.61
CA SER A 330 4.66 -11.49 1.13
C SER A 330 4.60 -10.77 -0.21
N GLN A 331 5.47 -9.78 -0.38
CA GLN A 331 5.73 -9.10 -1.66
C GLN A 331 6.86 -9.74 -2.47
N ALA A 332 7.68 -10.59 -1.85
CA ALA A 332 8.89 -11.13 -2.48
C ALA A 332 9.18 -12.60 -2.08
N PRO A 333 8.19 -13.52 -2.07
CA PRO A 333 8.37 -14.87 -1.53
C PRO A 333 9.48 -15.66 -2.26
N ILE A 334 9.66 -15.46 -3.57
CA ILE A 334 10.71 -16.15 -4.33
C ILE A 334 12.10 -15.67 -3.91
N GLY A 335 12.29 -14.36 -3.74
CA GLY A 335 13.59 -13.78 -3.38
C GLY A 335 14.01 -14.09 -1.93
N LEU A 336 13.04 -14.40 -1.06
CA LEU A 336 13.29 -14.76 0.34
C LEU A 336 13.64 -16.24 0.54
N LYS A 337 13.32 -17.10 -0.44
CA LYS A 337 13.32 -18.57 -0.29
C LYS A 337 14.66 -19.13 0.19
N ASP A 338 15.75 -18.82 -0.51
CA ASP A 338 17.06 -19.42 -0.23
C ASP A 338 17.65 -18.88 1.07
N GLY A 339 17.50 -17.58 1.33
CA GLY A 339 17.91 -16.97 2.59
C GLY A 339 17.16 -17.54 3.79
N PHE A 340 15.85 -17.75 3.66
CA PHE A 340 15.02 -18.36 4.69
C PHE A 340 15.42 -19.82 4.94
N ALA A 341 15.58 -20.63 3.89
CA ALA A 341 15.97 -22.03 4.01
C ALA A 341 17.34 -22.20 4.68
N GLY A 342 18.32 -21.36 4.28
CA GLY A 342 19.67 -21.38 4.82
C GLY A 342 19.75 -21.13 6.33
N LEU A 343 18.84 -20.32 6.90
CA LEU A 343 18.77 -20.07 8.35
C LEU A 343 18.41 -21.33 9.17
N PHE A 344 17.81 -22.34 8.51
CA PHE A 344 17.48 -23.63 9.11
C PHE A 344 18.40 -24.76 8.63
N GLY A 345 19.46 -24.44 7.88
CA GLY A 345 20.35 -25.45 7.28
C GLY A 345 19.65 -26.32 6.23
N LEU A 346 18.58 -25.82 5.62
CA LEU A 346 17.83 -26.51 4.58
C LEU A 346 18.20 -25.97 3.19
N ASP A 347 18.18 -26.86 2.20
CA ASP A 347 18.19 -26.46 0.80
C ASP A 347 16.86 -25.81 0.42
N GLY A 348 16.90 -24.83 -0.49
CA GLY A 348 15.70 -24.15 -0.99
C GLY A 348 14.64 -25.13 -1.51
N ASP A 349 15.03 -26.23 -2.15
CA ASP A 349 14.07 -27.23 -2.67
C ASP A 349 13.23 -27.93 -1.59
N ASN A 350 13.69 -27.91 -0.33
CA ASN A 350 12.95 -28.43 0.82
C ASN A 350 12.04 -27.37 1.48
N VAL A 351 12.02 -26.14 0.97
CA VAL A 351 11.21 -25.05 1.51
C VAL A 351 10.28 -24.49 0.43
N ARG A 352 8.99 -24.42 0.74
CA ARG A 352 7.98 -23.83 -0.15
C ARG A 352 7.40 -22.57 0.46
N LEU A 353 7.74 -21.40 -0.09
CA LEU A 353 7.17 -20.12 0.29
C LEU A 353 5.96 -19.78 -0.60
N ILE A 354 4.80 -19.53 0.00
CA ILE A 354 3.53 -19.24 -0.69
C ILE A 354 3.00 -17.90 -0.18
N ALA A 355 2.78 -16.96 -1.11
CA ALA A 355 2.00 -15.76 -0.86
C ALA A 355 0.60 -15.95 -1.47
N PRO A 356 -0.47 -16.08 -0.67
CA PRO A 356 -1.84 -16.12 -1.17
C PRO A 356 -2.32 -14.68 -1.50
N ALA A 357 -3.62 -14.39 -1.42
CA ALA A 357 -4.07 -13.00 -1.49
C ALA A 357 -3.42 -12.18 -0.35
N VAL A 358 -3.01 -10.94 -0.64
CA VAL A 358 -2.33 -10.06 0.32
C VAL A 358 -3.16 -8.79 0.52
N GLY A 359 -3.55 -8.52 1.75
CA GLY A 359 -4.40 -7.37 2.14
C GLY A 359 -3.62 -6.07 2.25
N GLY A 360 -2.83 -5.76 1.22
CA GLY A 360 -1.90 -4.64 1.18
C GLY A 360 -0.54 -4.99 1.77
N GLY A 361 0.53 -4.47 1.14
CA GLY A 361 1.91 -4.62 1.60
C GLY A 361 2.62 -3.29 1.80
N PHE A 362 2.54 -2.39 0.82
CA PHE A 362 3.06 -1.02 0.91
C PHE A 362 4.54 -0.93 1.30
N GLY A 363 5.33 -1.96 0.97
CA GLY A 363 6.74 -2.11 1.30
C GLY A 363 7.00 -2.90 2.58
N ALA A 364 6.05 -2.95 3.51
CA ALA A 364 6.21 -3.61 4.81
C ALA A 364 6.24 -5.15 4.73
N LYS A 365 5.83 -5.77 3.61
CA LYS A 365 5.77 -7.23 3.46
C LYS A 365 6.89 -7.79 2.56
N THR A 366 7.97 -7.04 2.38
CA THR A 366 9.10 -7.44 1.53
C THR A 366 10.19 -8.22 2.28
N GLY A 367 10.40 -7.88 3.55
CA GLY A 367 11.48 -8.42 4.37
C GLY A 367 11.14 -9.69 5.13
N LEU A 368 12.18 -10.29 5.73
CA LEU A 368 12.03 -11.30 6.76
C LEU A 368 11.83 -10.64 8.11
N TYR A 369 10.94 -11.21 8.91
CA TYR A 369 10.66 -10.81 10.28
C TYR A 369 11.18 -11.90 11.23
N PRO A 370 11.77 -11.53 12.40
CA PRO A 370 12.17 -12.51 13.42
C PRO A 370 11.06 -13.48 13.79
N GLU A 371 9.82 -12.98 13.84
CA GLU A 371 8.63 -13.75 14.17
C GLU A 371 8.38 -14.90 13.17
N TYR A 372 8.71 -14.71 11.89
CA TYR A 372 8.62 -15.77 10.88
C TYR A 372 9.60 -16.91 11.17
N LEU A 373 10.80 -16.57 11.62
CA LEU A 373 11.86 -17.54 11.91
C LEU A 373 11.53 -18.32 13.19
N VAL A 374 11.03 -17.64 14.23
CA VAL A 374 10.60 -18.30 15.48
C VAL A 374 9.42 -19.24 15.23
N ALA A 375 8.41 -18.82 14.46
CA ALA A 375 7.28 -19.70 14.11
C ALA A 375 7.72 -20.93 13.30
N ALA A 376 8.66 -20.78 12.37
CA ALA A 376 9.21 -21.90 11.61
C ALA A 376 10.04 -22.85 12.48
N LYS A 377 10.85 -22.31 13.39
CA LYS A 377 11.58 -23.10 14.39
C LYS A 377 10.61 -23.95 15.22
N ALA A 378 9.54 -23.34 15.73
CA ALA A 378 8.51 -24.05 16.50
C ALA A 378 7.82 -25.15 15.68
N ALA A 379 7.46 -24.88 14.41
CA ALA A 379 6.83 -25.87 13.55
C ALA A 379 7.72 -27.10 13.32
N LEU A 380 9.01 -26.87 13.06
CA LEU A 380 9.98 -27.93 12.82
C LEU A 380 10.23 -28.77 14.09
N GLU A 381 10.35 -28.14 15.27
CA GLU A 381 10.58 -28.87 16.52
C GLU A 381 9.37 -29.65 16.99
N LEU A 382 8.17 -29.06 16.90
CA LEU A 382 6.94 -29.69 17.35
C LEU A 382 6.37 -30.69 16.33
N GLY A 383 6.85 -30.67 15.08
CA GLY A 383 6.36 -31.55 14.02
C GLY A 383 4.88 -31.34 13.69
N ARG A 384 4.35 -30.13 13.93
CA ARG A 384 2.95 -29.75 13.64
C ARG A 384 2.86 -28.34 13.06
N PRO A 385 1.75 -27.98 12.39
CA PRO A 385 1.57 -26.63 11.88
C PRO A 385 1.61 -25.58 12.99
N VAL A 386 2.32 -24.47 12.76
CA VAL A 386 2.40 -23.35 13.70
C VAL A 386 2.02 -22.06 12.98
N LYS A 387 1.15 -21.27 13.60
CA LYS A 387 0.70 -20.00 13.09
C LYS A 387 1.08 -18.85 14.02
N TRP A 388 1.45 -17.72 13.43
CA TRP A 388 1.51 -16.44 14.11
C TRP A 388 0.76 -15.38 13.30
N THR A 389 0.03 -14.51 14.00
CA THR A 389 -0.64 -13.34 13.44
C THR A 389 -0.29 -12.15 14.33
N GLU A 390 0.25 -11.09 13.73
CA GLU A 390 0.50 -9.82 14.42
C GLU A 390 -0.81 -9.24 14.97
N SER A 391 -0.76 -8.74 16.21
CA SER A 391 -1.91 -8.26 17.01
C SER A 391 -2.17 -6.76 16.86
#